data_AF-A0A956XU91-F1
#
_entry.id   AF-A0A956XU91-F1
#
_cell.length_a   1.000
_cell.length_b   1.000
_cell.length_c   1.000
_cell.angle_alpha   90.00
_cell.angle_beta   90.00
_cell.angle_gamma   90.00
#
_symmetry.space_group_name_H-M   'P 1'
#
loop_
_entity.id
_entity.type
_entity.pdbx_description
1 polymer ?
#
loop_
_entity_poly.entity_id
_entity_poly.type
_entity_poly.pdbx_seq_one_letter_code
_entity_poly.pdbx_strand_id
1 'polypeptide(L)'
;MALLKRFANAIKPILQQKTVLAVRRNHGLEHGTIHMLNRQKYTLSGRSSAGGFILYGDVPTEKVERAVQEALARFRRGEAQWAVHPNCGTNLVTTGLVTTSIAAIGFTGANRKRAWDRFPLVMIFMMIASLYSLPLGMSLQEYFTTSGEMGELDVVSINKREV
;
A
#
# COMPACT_ATOMS: atom_id res chain seq x y z
N MET A 1 10.14 -3.28 -12.77
CA MET A 1 9.78 -4.21 -11.66
C MET A 1 10.88 -5.22 -11.28
N ALA A 2 11.61 -5.82 -12.23
CA ALA A 2 12.60 -6.88 -11.93
C ALA A 2 13.66 -6.50 -10.87
N LEU A 3 14.10 -5.24 -10.84
CA LEU A 3 15.04 -4.74 -9.83
C LEU A 3 14.45 -4.77 -8.42
N LEU A 4 13.22 -4.30 -8.23
CA LEU A 4 12.53 -4.32 -6.93
C LEU A 4 12.35 -5.73 -6.41
N LYS A 5 11.96 -6.66 -7.29
CA LYS A 5 11.83 -8.08 -6.94
C LYS A 5 13.18 -8.69 -6.52
N ARG A 6 14.27 -8.39 -7.24
CA ARG A 6 15.62 -8.82 -6.87
C ARG A 6 16.04 -8.26 -5.51
N PHE A 7 15.76 -6.99 -5.26
CA PHE A 7 16.06 -6.36 -3.98
C PHE A 7 15.24 -6.95 -2.84
N ALA A 8 13.93 -7.13 -3.02
CA ALA A 8 13.05 -7.79 -2.06
C ALA A 8 13.53 -9.21 -1.72
N ASN A 9 14.01 -9.97 -2.73
CA ASN A 9 14.61 -11.28 -2.51
C ASN A 9 15.91 -11.20 -1.68
N ALA A 10 16.75 -10.19 -1.91
CA ALA A 10 17.98 -10.00 -1.15
C ALA A 10 17.69 -9.67 0.33
N ILE A 11 16.66 -8.88 0.61
CA ILE A 11 16.24 -8.55 1.99
C ILE A 11 15.15 -9.47 2.55
N LYS A 12 14.89 -10.61 1.89
CA LYS A 12 13.84 -11.57 2.29
C LYS A 12 13.93 -11.97 3.78
N PRO A 13 15.11 -12.19 4.39
CA PRO A 13 15.19 -12.52 5.82
C PRO A 13 14.57 -11.45 6.73
N ILE A 14 14.72 -10.17 6.38
CA ILE A 14 14.12 -9.04 7.11
C ILE A 14 12.61 -9.03 6.88
N LEU A 15 12.17 -9.19 5.63
CA LEU A 15 10.76 -9.22 5.26
C LEU A 15 9.97 -10.41 5.82
N GLN A 16 10.69 -11.48 6.21
CA GLN A 16 10.15 -12.70 6.82
C GLN A 16 10.32 -12.74 8.35
N GLN A 17 10.91 -11.69 8.95
CA GLN A 17 10.93 -11.57 10.39
C GLN A 17 9.48 -11.53 10.92
N LYS A 18 9.20 -12.28 11.99
CA LYS A 18 7.85 -12.52 12.54
C LYS A 18 6.95 -11.26 12.55
N THR A 19 7.43 -10.16 13.13
CA THR A 19 6.66 -8.92 13.26
C THR A 19 6.41 -8.24 11.92
N VAL A 20 7.44 -8.18 11.05
CA VAL A 20 7.34 -7.58 9.72
C VAL A 20 6.37 -8.38 8.84
N LEU A 21 6.51 -9.71 8.85
CA LEU A 21 5.62 -10.60 8.13
C LEU A 21 4.17 -10.48 8.62
N ALA A 22 3.95 -10.38 9.93
CA ALA A 22 2.62 -10.19 10.51
C ALA A 22 1.98 -8.88 10.01
N VAL A 23 2.71 -7.76 10.05
CA VAL A 23 2.24 -6.48 9.48
C VAL A 23 1.88 -6.63 8.01
N ARG A 24 2.76 -7.25 7.20
CA ARG A 24 2.55 -7.41 5.76
C ARG A 24 1.33 -8.27 5.43
N ARG A 25 1.11 -9.36 6.17
CA ARG A 25 -0.06 -10.23 6.01
C ARG A 25 -1.36 -9.53 6.42
N ASN A 26 -1.35 -8.86 7.57
CA ASN A 26 -2.50 -8.08 8.02
C ASN A 26 -2.86 -6.97 7.04
N HIS A 27 -1.85 -6.28 6.48
CA HIS A 27 -2.02 -5.25 5.46
C HIS A 27 -2.54 -5.82 4.14
N GLY A 28 -2.06 -6.99 3.72
CA GLY A 28 -2.63 -7.71 2.58
C GLY A 28 -4.10 -8.08 2.80
N LEU A 29 -4.46 -8.59 3.99
CA LEU A 29 -5.84 -8.95 4.32
C LEU A 29 -6.75 -7.72 4.45
N GLU A 30 -6.25 -6.61 4.98
CA GLU A 30 -6.94 -5.31 5.00
C GLU A 30 -7.31 -4.88 3.58
N HIS A 31 -6.34 -4.89 2.66
CA HIS A 31 -6.58 -4.58 1.25
C HIS A 31 -7.61 -5.50 0.61
N GLY A 32 -7.49 -6.82 0.83
CA GLY A 32 -8.45 -7.78 0.32
C GLY A 32 -9.86 -7.53 0.85
N THR A 33 -9.98 -7.22 2.13
CA THR A 33 -11.25 -6.89 2.79
C THR A 33 -11.87 -5.64 2.19
N ILE A 34 -11.09 -4.56 2.05
CA ILE A 34 -11.54 -3.30 1.44
C ILE A 34 -11.96 -3.53 -0.01
N HIS A 35 -11.25 -4.35 -0.80
CA HIS A 35 -11.69 -4.72 -2.16
C HIS A 35 -13.08 -5.36 -2.18
N MET A 36 -13.37 -6.27 -1.25
CA MET A 36 -14.69 -6.92 -1.17
C MET A 36 -15.79 -5.95 -0.76
N LEU A 37 -15.48 -4.98 0.10
CA LEU A 37 -16.42 -3.93 0.54
C LEU A 37 -16.63 -2.85 -0.54
N ASN A 38 -15.59 -2.49 -1.30
CA ASN A 38 -15.68 -1.55 -2.42
C ASN A 38 -16.63 -2.05 -3.51
N ARG A 39 -16.66 -3.37 -3.77
CA ARG A 39 -17.63 -3.98 -4.70
C ARG A 39 -19.08 -3.79 -4.27
N GLN A 40 -19.31 -3.61 -2.97
CA GLN A 40 -20.61 -3.30 -2.37
C GLN A 40 -20.83 -1.78 -2.20
N LYS A 41 -19.98 -0.95 -2.81
CA LYS A 41 -20.03 0.53 -2.78
C LYS A 41 -19.73 1.16 -1.41
N TYR A 42 -19.12 0.42 -0.49
CA TYR A 42 -18.56 1.04 0.72
C TYR A 42 -17.21 1.67 0.40
N THR A 43 -16.95 2.86 0.95
CA THR A 43 -15.64 3.51 0.87
C THR A 43 -15.06 3.59 2.28
N LEU A 44 -13.92 2.96 2.48
CA LEU A 44 -13.31 2.78 3.79
C LEU A 44 -11.82 3.09 3.71
N SER A 45 -11.26 3.58 4.81
CA SER A 45 -9.80 3.63 5.02
C SER A 45 -9.39 2.53 5.98
N GLY A 46 -8.14 2.08 5.92
CA GLY A 46 -7.65 1.06 6.84
C GLY A 46 -6.28 1.41 7.42
N ARG A 47 -5.95 0.73 8.52
CA ARG A 47 -4.63 0.78 9.15
C ARG A 47 -4.27 -0.58 9.72
N SER A 48 -3.14 -1.12 9.25
CA SER A 48 -2.60 -2.41 9.68
C SER A 48 -1.46 -2.29 10.68
N SER A 49 -1.33 -3.32 11.51
CA SER A 49 -0.26 -3.51 12.49
C SER A 49 0.10 -5.00 12.58
N ALA A 50 1.04 -5.36 13.46
CA ALA A 50 1.37 -6.77 13.68
C ALA A 50 0.22 -7.58 14.34
N GLY A 51 -0.68 -6.89 15.05
CA GLY A 51 -1.80 -7.53 15.78
C GLY A 51 -3.10 -7.65 15.01
N GLY A 52 -3.17 -7.12 13.79
CA GLY A 52 -4.39 -7.08 12.97
C GLY A 52 -4.50 -5.77 12.20
N PHE A 53 -5.70 -5.41 11.78
CA PHE A 53 -5.98 -4.16 11.09
C PHE A 53 -7.29 -3.53 11.59
N ILE A 54 -7.41 -2.22 11.40
CA ILE A 54 -8.59 -1.42 11.72
C ILE A 54 -9.15 -0.87 10.42
N LEU A 55 -10.48 -0.91 10.28
CA LEU A 55 -11.20 -0.24 9.20
C LEU A 55 -11.91 1.00 9.75
N TYR A 56 -11.86 2.09 9.00
CA TYR A 56 -12.50 3.36 9.31
C TYR A 56 -13.58 3.63 8.26
N GLY A 57 -14.82 3.72 8.73
CA GLY A 57 -15.99 4.16 7.97
C GLY A 57 -17.27 3.44 8.39
N ASP A 58 -18.38 3.86 7.80
CA ASP A 58 -19.70 3.34 8.14
C ASP A 58 -20.04 2.07 7.34
N VAL A 59 -19.90 0.92 8.00
CA VAL A 59 -20.18 -0.39 7.44
C VAL A 59 -20.73 -1.32 8.53
N PRO A 60 -21.80 -2.09 8.27
CA PRO A 60 -22.29 -3.09 9.22
C PRO A 60 -21.23 -4.16 9.52
N THR A 61 -21.12 -4.58 10.78
CA THR A 61 -20.12 -5.58 11.22
C THR A 61 -20.24 -6.88 10.42
N GLU A 62 -21.46 -7.31 10.12
CA GLU A 62 -21.74 -8.55 9.37
C GLU A 62 -21.21 -8.47 7.93
N LYS A 63 -21.16 -7.26 7.35
CA LYS A 63 -20.58 -7.04 6.02
C LYS A 63 -19.06 -7.13 6.08
N VAL A 64 -18.44 -6.59 7.14
CA VAL A 64 -17.00 -6.72 7.37
C VAL A 64 -16.63 -8.19 7.56
N GLU A 65 -17.34 -8.93 8.42
CA GLU A 65 -17.10 -10.35 8.65
C GLU A 65 -17.12 -11.16 7.34
N ARG A 66 -18.16 -10.99 6.52
CA ARG A 66 -18.25 -11.67 5.22
C ARG A 66 -17.11 -11.27 4.27
N ALA A 67 -16.77 -9.97 4.21
CA ALA A 67 -15.71 -9.47 3.35
C ALA A 67 -14.33 -10.02 3.76
N VAL A 68 -14.05 -10.09 5.06
CA VAL A 68 -12.82 -10.65 5.63
C VAL A 68 -12.70 -12.13 5.29
N GLN A 69 -13.78 -12.90 5.51
CA GLN A 69 -13.81 -14.33 5.20
C GLN A 69 -13.65 -14.59 3.69
N GLU A 70 -14.32 -13.80 2.84
CA GLU A 70 -14.17 -13.91 1.40
C GLU A 70 -12.74 -13.57 0.95
N ALA A 71 -12.16 -12.50 1.47
CA ALA A 71 -10.79 -12.10 1.18
C ALA A 71 -9.78 -13.20 1.58
N LEU A 72 -9.91 -13.73 2.80
CA LEU A 72 -9.05 -14.81 3.29
C LEU A 72 -9.19 -16.08 2.43
N ALA A 73 -10.42 -16.44 2.05
CA ALA A 73 -10.67 -17.57 1.15
C ALA A 73 -10.04 -17.37 -0.23
N ARG A 74 -10.06 -16.14 -0.78
CA ARG A 74 -9.38 -15.78 -2.03
C ARG A 74 -7.86 -15.93 -1.90
N PHE A 75 -7.26 -15.43 -0.83
CA PHE A 75 -5.82 -15.60 -0.59
C PHE A 75 -5.42 -17.07 -0.46
N ARG A 76 -6.22 -17.89 0.21
CA ARG A 76 -6.00 -19.35 0.31
C ARG A 76 -6.07 -20.07 -1.04
N ARG A 77 -6.80 -19.51 -2.02
CA ARG A 77 -6.82 -19.99 -3.41
C ARG A 77 -5.65 -19.45 -4.26
N GLY A 78 -4.72 -18.71 -3.67
CA GLY A 78 -3.57 -18.14 -4.36
C GLY A 78 -3.86 -16.82 -5.08
N GLU A 79 -5.00 -16.16 -4.83
CA GLU A 79 -5.34 -14.87 -5.42
C GLU A 79 -4.57 -13.71 -4.74
N ALA A 80 -3.23 -13.73 -4.82
CA ALA A 80 -2.35 -12.77 -4.15
C ALA A 80 -2.54 -11.31 -4.60
N GLN A 81 -3.13 -11.08 -5.78
CA GLN A 81 -3.40 -9.73 -6.30
C GLN A 81 -4.32 -8.89 -5.40
N TRP A 82 -5.09 -9.50 -4.51
CA TRP A 82 -5.93 -8.76 -3.55
C TRP A 82 -5.13 -8.06 -2.45
N ALA A 83 -3.84 -8.38 -2.30
CA ALA A 83 -2.97 -7.76 -1.31
C ALA A 83 -2.47 -6.37 -1.73
N VAL A 84 -2.76 -5.88 -2.93
CA VAL A 84 -2.40 -4.53 -3.38
C VAL A 84 -3.64 -3.68 -3.62
N HIS A 85 -3.58 -2.40 -3.26
CA HIS A 85 -4.73 -1.50 -3.40
C HIS A 85 -4.30 -0.15 -4.02
N PRO A 86 -5.04 0.39 -5.01
CA PRO A 86 -4.68 1.63 -5.70
C PRO A 86 -4.68 2.85 -4.77
N ASN A 87 -5.49 2.84 -3.70
CA ASN A 87 -5.59 3.94 -2.74
C ASN A 87 -4.77 3.69 -1.45
N CYS A 88 -3.83 2.75 -1.45
CA CYS A 88 -2.96 2.51 -0.28
C CYS A 88 -2.05 3.72 -0.02
N GLY A 89 -1.83 4.05 1.26
CA GLY A 89 -0.90 5.13 1.66
C GLY A 89 0.53 4.94 1.13
N THR A 90 0.96 3.70 0.84
CA THR A 90 2.24 3.42 0.17
C THR A 90 2.35 4.16 -1.17
N ASN A 91 1.26 4.28 -1.93
CA ASN A 91 1.25 5.00 -3.22
C ASN A 91 1.40 6.50 -3.02
N LEU A 92 0.77 7.05 -1.97
CA LEU A 92 0.90 8.47 -1.64
C LEU A 92 2.34 8.80 -1.22
N VAL A 93 2.93 8.00 -0.33
CA VAL A 93 4.33 8.16 0.10
C VAL A 93 5.28 8.04 -1.09
N THR A 94 5.06 7.06 -1.97
CA THR A 94 5.86 6.88 -3.19
C THR A 94 5.77 8.12 -4.08
N THR A 95 4.58 8.66 -4.30
CA THR A 95 4.38 9.87 -5.10
C THR A 95 5.11 11.07 -4.50
N GLY A 96 4.95 11.29 -3.18
CA GLY A 96 5.64 12.37 -2.48
C GLY A 96 7.16 12.25 -2.58
N LEU A 97 7.71 11.04 -2.39
CA LEU A 97 9.15 10.80 -2.47
C LEU A 97 9.71 11.04 -3.88
N VAL A 98 9.09 10.47 -4.91
CA VAL A 98 9.59 10.62 -6.29
C VAL A 98 9.51 12.08 -6.72
N THR A 99 8.37 12.75 -6.51
CA THR A 99 8.21 14.16 -6.92
C THR A 99 9.13 15.10 -6.16
N THR A 100 9.31 14.91 -4.85
CA THR A 100 10.24 15.71 -4.04
C THR A 100 11.69 15.45 -4.46
N SER A 101 12.05 14.21 -4.82
CA SER A 101 13.39 13.89 -5.32
C SER A 101 13.68 14.61 -6.64
N ILE A 102 12.72 14.63 -7.56
CA ILE A 102 12.83 15.40 -8.81
C ILE A 102 13.02 16.89 -8.53
N ALA A 103 12.24 17.45 -7.60
CA ALA A 103 12.37 18.86 -7.22
C ALA A 103 13.76 19.15 -6.61
N ALA A 104 14.21 18.32 -5.67
CA ALA A 104 15.52 18.46 -5.03
C ALA A 104 16.65 18.45 -6.06
N ILE A 105 16.64 17.48 -7.00
CA ILE A 105 17.63 17.40 -8.08
C ILE A 105 17.53 18.62 -8.99
N GLY A 106 16.32 19.01 -9.43
CA GLY A 106 16.11 20.13 -10.35
C GLY A 106 16.59 21.48 -9.82
N PHE A 107 16.43 21.70 -8.52
CA PHE A 107 16.87 22.94 -7.85
C PHE A 107 18.26 22.86 -7.22
N THR A 108 18.96 21.73 -7.32
CA THR A 108 20.32 21.61 -6.79
C THR A 108 21.24 22.67 -7.41
N GLY A 109 21.95 23.42 -6.53
CA GLY A 109 22.88 24.48 -6.92
C GLY A 109 22.24 25.72 -7.55
N ALA A 110 20.91 25.86 -7.51
CA ALA A 110 20.21 27.02 -8.04
C ALA A 110 20.21 28.18 -7.03
N ASN A 111 20.57 29.38 -7.49
CA ASN A 111 20.23 30.62 -6.79
C ASN A 111 18.79 31.04 -7.13
N ARG A 112 18.25 32.07 -6.49
CA ARG A 112 16.85 32.51 -6.68
C ARG A 112 16.48 32.70 -8.16
N LYS A 113 17.33 33.37 -8.96
CA LYS A 113 17.07 33.59 -10.38
C LYS A 113 17.02 32.28 -11.17
N ARG A 114 18.04 31.42 -11.02
CA ARG A 114 18.10 30.11 -11.70
C ARG A 114 16.96 29.18 -11.26
N ALA A 115 16.52 29.27 -10.01
CA ALA A 115 15.38 28.49 -9.52
C ALA A 115 14.10 28.90 -10.26
N TRP A 116 13.85 30.20 -10.44
CA TRP A 116 12.73 30.68 -11.26
C TRP A 116 12.84 30.24 -12.73
N ASP A 117 14.04 30.33 -13.32
CA ASP A 117 14.27 29.90 -14.71
C ASP A 117 14.02 28.39 -14.90
N ARG A 118 14.39 27.56 -13.91
CA ARG A 118 14.20 26.10 -13.94
C ARG A 118 12.81 25.64 -13.50
N PHE A 119 12.05 26.47 -12.80
CA PHE A 119 10.79 26.10 -12.15
C PHE A 119 9.81 25.42 -13.11
N PRO A 120 9.50 25.98 -14.32
CA PRO A 120 8.55 25.34 -15.23
C PRO A 120 8.97 23.93 -15.65
N LEU A 121 10.26 23.73 -15.92
CA LEU A 121 10.80 22.44 -16.34
C LEU A 121 10.75 21.42 -15.19
N VAL A 122 11.09 21.84 -13.97
CA VAL A 122 10.99 20.97 -12.78
C VAL A 122 9.54 20.55 -12.54
N MET A 123 8.58 21.46 -12.69
CA MET A 123 7.15 21.14 -12.54
C MET A 123 6.68 20.10 -13.58
N ILE A 124 7.12 20.22 -14.84
CA ILE A 124 6.81 19.23 -15.87
C ILE A 124 7.37 17.85 -15.49
N PHE A 125 8.62 17.78 -15.03
CA PHE A 125 9.21 16.50 -14.59
C PHE A 125 8.50 15.92 -13.36
N MET A 126 8.03 16.76 -12.42
CA MET A 126 7.22 16.31 -11.28
C MET A 126 5.86 15.76 -11.71
N MET A 127 5.20 16.37 -12.71
CA MET A 127 3.96 15.84 -13.27
C MET A 127 4.18 14.47 -13.92
N ILE A 128 5.23 14.33 -14.73
CA ILE A 128 5.61 13.04 -15.33
C ILE A 128 5.90 12.01 -14.23
N ALA A 129 6.71 12.36 -13.23
CA ALA A 129 6.99 11.49 -12.10
C ALA A 129 5.74 11.02 -11.35
N SER A 130 4.74 11.90 -11.20
CA SER A 130 3.47 11.58 -10.54
C SER A 130 2.62 10.59 -11.35
N LEU A 131 2.68 10.63 -12.69
CA LEU A 131 1.98 9.66 -13.54
C LEU A 131 2.57 8.24 -13.37
N TYR A 132 3.89 8.14 -13.19
CA TYR A 132 4.58 6.86 -13.02
C TYR A 132 4.69 6.40 -11.55
N SER A 133 4.29 7.21 -10.57
CA SER A 133 4.42 6.85 -9.16
C SER A 133 3.42 5.77 -8.74
N LEU A 134 2.22 5.71 -9.35
CA LEU A 134 1.21 4.71 -9.02
C LEU A 134 1.68 3.27 -9.31
N PRO A 135 2.12 2.89 -10.53
CA PRO A 135 2.60 1.53 -10.78
C PRO A 135 3.84 1.18 -9.94
N LEU A 136 4.70 2.17 -9.63
CA LEU A 136 5.82 1.99 -8.72
C LEU A 136 5.34 1.68 -7.29
N GLY A 137 4.40 2.45 -6.77
CA GLY A 137 3.81 2.26 -5.45
C GLY A 137 3.10 0.91 -5.32
N MET A 138 2.35 0.49 -6.35
CA MET A 138 1.73 -0.84 -6.39
C MET A 138 2.77 -1.96 -6.34
N SER A 139 3.90 -1.80 -7.04
CA SER A 139 5.02 -2.76 -6.97
C SER A 139 5.69 -2.78 -5.59
N LEU A 140 5.81 -1.61 -4.95
CA LEU A 140 6.35 -1.52 -3.59
C LEU A 140 5.43 -2.19 -2.56
N GLN A 141 4.12 -2.10 -2.75
CA GLN A 141 3.16 -2.84 -1.94
C GLN A 141 3.39 -4.35 -2.07
N GLU A 142 3.33 -4.87 -3.30
CA GLU A 142 3.48 -6.30 -3.61
C GLU A 142 4.74 -6.91 -2.97
N TYR A 143 5.87 -6.21 -3.06
CA TYR A 143 7.15 -6.77 -2.65
C TYR A 143 7.57 -6.44 -1.21
N PHE A 144 7.11 -5.32 -0.63
CA PHE A 144 7.64 -4.84 0.65
C PHE A 144 6.58 -4.62 1.71
N THR A 145 5.45 -3.99 1.38
CA THR A 145 4.50 -3.53 2.42
C THR A 145 3.33 -4.47 2.65
N THR A 146 3.04 -5.38 1.72
CA THR A 146 1.99 -6.38 1.84
C THR A 146 2.50 -7.80 1.54
N SER A 147 1.67 -8.79 1.87
CA SER A 147 1.87 -10.20 1.53
C SER A 147 0.54 -10.81 1.11
N GLY A 148 0.51 -11.46 -0.05
CA GLY A 148 -0.61 -12.30 -0.48
C GLY A 148 -0.57 -13.72 0.10
N GLU A 149 0.55 -14.12 0.70
CA GLU A 149 0.73 -15.43 1.34
C GLU A 149 0.30 -15.37 2.80
N MET A 150 -0.90 -15.86 3.09
CA MET A 150 -1.49 -15.80 4.45
C MET A 150 -0.91 -16.85 5.40
N GLY A 151 -0.48 -18.02 4.88
CA GLY A 151 -0.05 -19.13 5.73
C GLY A 151 -1.14 -19.51 6.74
N GLU A 152 -0.75 -19.69 8.00
CA GLU A 152 -1.65 -19.98 9.14
C GLU A 152 -2.37 -18.74 9.70
N LEU A 153 -2.46 -17.63 8.95
CA LEU A 153 -3.21 -16.47 9.40
C LEU A 153 -4.70 -16.79 9.43
N ASP A 154 -5.31 -16.54 10.59
CA ASP A 154 -6.76 -16.59 10.81
C ASP A 154 -7.22 -15.38 11.62
N VAL A 155 -8.50 -15.04 11.43
CA VAL A 155 -9.13 -13.92 12.13
C VAL A 155 -9.83 -14.44 13.37
N VAL A 156 -9.36 -14.01 14.53
CA VAL A 156 -9.83 -14.49 15.84
C VAL A 156 -11.09 -13.74 16.31
N SER A 157 -11.17 -12.44 16.07
CA SER A 157 -12.33 -11.62 16.42
C SER A 157 -12.44 -10.38 15.55
N ILE A 158 -13.66 -9.87 15.41
CA ILE A 158 -13.97 -8.60 14.75
C ILE A 158 -14.83 -7.83 15.75
N ASN A 159 -14.41 -6.61 16.08
CA ASN A 159 -15.08 -5.78 17.08
C ASN A 159 -15.40 -4.42 16.47
N LYS A 160 -16.62 -3.92 16.72
CA LYS A 160 -17.02 -2.56 16.37
C LYS A 160 -16.70 -1.62 17.54
N ARG A 161 -16.14 -0.46 17.25
CA ARG A 161 -15.97 0.63 18.21
C ARG A 161 -16.47 1.92 17.59
N GLU A 162 -17.38 2.59 18.29
CA GLU A 162 -17.84 3.94 17.96
C GLU A 162 -17.05 4.92 18.84
N VAL A 163 -16.57 6.01 18.24
CA VAL A 163 -15.76 7.06 18.88
C VAL A 163 -16.46 8.39 18.68
#